data_AF-A0ABD2H5N5-F1
#
_entry.id   AF-A0ABD2H5N5-F1
#
_cell.length_a   1.000
_cell.length_b   1.000
_cell.length_c   1.000
_cell.angle_alpha   90.00
_cell.angle_beta   90.00
_cell.angle_gamma   90.00
#
_symmetry.space_group_name_H-M   'P 1'
#
loop_
_entity.id
_entity.type
_entity.pdbx_description
1 polymer ?
#
loop_
_entity_poly.entity_id
_entity_poly.type
_entity_poly.pdbx_seq_one_letter_code
_entity_poly.pdbx_strand_id
1 'polypeptide(L)'
;MTALSVRRSTWLCFGMSVFLLLIFMQMLTSLVQYAGVFILSNETLISPFHFCLARPHGELSCNDCHWNALSRGESGMEMCLLDMVVYLGLYIPVVLVAFALLAMLLAIYGKDITVLWFSMACQAASSLLILTGLIVFLVQFQSYVSWEHLTIWFYVCVAVQVQLVIITVLTYVLRKRLSSD
;
A
#
# COMPACT_ATOMS: atom_id res chain seq x y z
N MET A 1 6.61 -13.26 38.47
CA MET A 1 7.10 -13.17 37.07
C MET A 1 6.03 -12.69 36.07
N THR A 2 4.74 -12.81 36.37
CA THR A 2 3.60 -12.41 35.50
C THR A 2 3.51 -10.90 35.22
N ALA A 3 3.79 -10.03 36.20
CA ALA A 3 3.68 -8.58 36.02
C ALA A 3 4.69 -7.99 35.00
N LEU A 4 5.87 -8.61 34.86
CA LEU A 4 6.90 -8.17 33.91
C LEU A 4 6.57 -8.63 32.47
N SER A 5 5.98 -9.82 32.32
CA SER A 5 5.45 -10.32 31.03
C SER A 5 4.35 -9.40 30.50
N VAL A 6 3.37 -9.06 31.33
CA VAL A 6 2.25 -8.19 30.97
C VAL A 6 2.73 -6.79 30.59
N ARG A 7 3.62 -6.18 31.38
CA ARG A 7 4.18 -4.85 31.07
C ARG A 7 4.95 -4.86 29.74
N ARG A 8 5.75 -5.90 29.48
CA ARG A 8 6.49 -6.02 28.22
C ARG A 8 5.57 -6.21 27.00
N SER A 9 4.47 -6.95 27.15
CA SER A 9 3.47 -7.15 26.10
C SER A 9 2.77 -5.84 25.73
N THR A 10 2.31 -5.06 26.71
CA THR A 10 1.61 -3.78 26.46
C THR A 10 2.50 -2.77 25.75
N TRP A 11 3.79 -2.68 26.13
CA TRP A 11 4.76 -1.81 25.46
C TRP A 11 5.01 -2.23 24.01
N LEU A 12 5.07 -3.53 23.72
CA LEU A 12 5.20 -4.02 22.35
C LEU A 12 3.98 -3.64 21.51
N CYS A 13 2.77 -3.83 22.02
CA CYS A 13 1.55 -3.47 21.30
C CYS A 13 1.44 -1.95 21.05
N PHE A 14 1.85 -1.14 22.03
CA PHE A 14 1.90 0.31 21.86
C PHE A 14 2.89 0.70 20.76
N GLY A 15 4.09 0.13 20.78
CA GLY A 15 5.10 0.34 19.72
C GLY A 15 4.58 -0.06 18.35
N MET A 16 3.90 -1.21 18.24
CA MET A 16 3.28 -1.66 16.99
C MET A 16 2.16 -0.72 16.51
N SER A 17 1.36 -0.16 17.43
CA SER A 17 0.31 0.81 17.08
C SER A 17 0.90 2.11 16.57
N VAL A 18 1.97 2.62 17.20
CA VAL A 18 2.71 3.80 16.72
C VAL A 18 3.30 3.52 15.34
N PHE A 19 3.84 2.32 15.11
CA PHE A 19 4.40 1.95 13.82
C PHE A 19 3.33 1.87 12.72
N LEU A 20 2.15 1.28 13.01
CA LEU A 20 0.99 1.30 12.10
C LEU A 20 0.51 2.72 11.79
N LEU A 21 0.51 3.61 12.79
CA LEU A 21 0.16 5.02 12.59
C LEU A 21 1.16 5.71 11.65
N LEU A 22 2.46 5.43 11.79
CA LEU A 22 3.48 5.95 10.88
C LEU A 22 3.29 5.43 9.45
N ILE A 23 3.01 4.13 9.28
CA ILE A 23 2.66 3.54 7.98
C ILE A 23 1.45 4.28 7.39
N PHE A 24 0.38 4.43 8.16
CA PHE A 24 -0.83 5.11 7.72
C PHE A 24 -0.57 6.56 7.28
N MET A 25 0.22 7.32 8.05
CA MET A 25 0.59 8.69 7.70
C MET A 25 1.46 8.77 6.44
N GLN A 26 2.38 7.81 6.23
CA GLN A 26 3.17 7.72 5.00
C GLN A 26 2.27 7.46 3.79
N MET A 27 1.31 6.55 3.92
CA MET A 27 0.34 6.25 2.85
C MET A 27 -0.55 7.46 2.54
N LEU A 28 -1.08 8.15 3.56
CA LEU A 28 -1.88 9.36 3.36
C LEU A 28 -1.08 10.48 2.70
N THR A 29 0.14 10.72 3.17
CA THR A 29 1.03 11.75 2.60
C THR A 29 1.33 11.45 1.13
N SER A 30 1.63 10.18 0.82
CA SER A 30 1.85 9.71 -0.55
C SER A 30 0.64 9.91 -1.45
N LEU A 31 -0.56 9.72 -0.91
CA LEU A 31 -1.81 9.85 -1.67
C LEU A 31 -2.16 11.31 -1.94
N VAL A 32 -2.10 12.15 -0.90
CA VAL A 32 -2.65 13.51 -0.91
C VAL A 32 -1.71 14.50 -1.58
N GLN A 33 -0.40 14.42 -1.31
CA GLN A 33 0.51 15.48 -1.75
C GLN A 33 1.02 15.31 -3.19
N TYR A 34 0.95 14.09 -3.75
CA TYR A 34 1.70 13.79 -4.97
C TYR A 34 0.94 13.01 -6.03
N ALA A 35 -0.36 12.82 -5.84
CA ALA A 35 -1.25 12.12 -6.77
C ALA A 35 -0.74 10.72 -7.21
N GLY A 36 0.18 10.13 -6.43
CA GLY A 36 0.75 8.81 -6.70
C GLY A 36 1.55 8.70 -8.01
N VAL A 37 2.29 9.72 -8.46
CA VAL A 37 3.13 9.60 -9.67
C VAL A 37 4.30 8.64 -9.41
N PHE A 38 4.41 7.54 -10.16
CA PHE A 38 5.42 6.48 -9.94
C PHE A 38 6.60 6.58 -10.90
N ILE A 39 6.38 7.05 -12.13
CA ILE A 39 7.44 7.27 -13.12
C ILE A 39 7.34 8.71 -13.61
N LEU A 40 8.45 9.44 -13.56
CA LEU A 40 8.57 10.79 -14.08
C LEU A 40 9.85 10.88 -14.93
N SER A 41 9.68 11.18 -16.21
CA SER A 41 10.74 11.52 -17.16
C SER A 41 10.36 12.80 -17.90
N ASN A 42 11.29 13.40 -18.63
CA ASN A 42 11.03 14.57 -19.47
C ASN A 42 9.96 14.30 -20.55
N GLU A 43 9.78 13.03 -20.91
CA GLU A 43 8.87 12.60 -21.97
C GLU A 43 7.65 11.84 -21.46
N THR A 44 7.63 11.40 -20.19
CA THR A 44 6.59 10.50 -19.67
C THR A 44 6.25 10.80 -18.22
N LEU A 45 4.97 10.93 -17.90
CA LEU A 45 4.45 10.95 -16.54
C LEU A 45 3.47 9.82 -16.39
N ILE A 46 3.77 8.88 -15.50
CA ILE A 46 2.96 7.68 -15.29
C ILE A 46 2.57 7.62 -13.81
N SER A 47 1.29 7.73 -13.56
CA SER A 47 0.65 7.45 -12.27
C SER A 47 -0.43 6.39 -12.47
N PRO A 48 -0.96 5.78 -11.38
CA PRO A 48 -2.14 4.93 -11.44
C PRO A 48 -3.40 5.60 -12.03
N PHE A 49 -3.36 6.92 -12.22
CA PHE A 49 -4.48 7.75 -12.67
C PHE A 49 -4.32 8.25 -14.09
N HIS A 50 -3.10 8.60 -14.45
CA HIS A 50 -2.79 9.33 -15.65
C HIS A 50 -1.56 8.74 -16.30
N PHE A 51 -1.73 8.37 -17.56
CA PHE A 51 -0.63 8.09 -18.45
C PHE A 51 -0.47 9.26 -19.40
N CYS A 52 0.59 10.05 -19.21
CA CYS A 52 0.88 11.21 -20.03
C CYS A 52 2.20 11.04 -20.76
N LEU A 53 2.16 11.28 -22.07
CA LEU A 53 3.34 11.31 -22.93
C LEU A 53 3.53 12.74 -23.46
N ALA A 54 4.75 13.24 -23.43
CA ALA A 54 5.11 14.48 -24.12
C ALA A 54 5.06 14.21 -25.63
N ARG A 55 4.25 14.98 -26.36
CA ARG A 55 4.26 14.97 -27.82
C ARG A 55 5.50 15.71 -28.34
N PRO A 56 5.90 15.49 -29.61
CA PRO A 56 7.05 16.15 -30.25
C PRO A 56 7.01 17.69 -30.26
N HIS A 57 5.88 18.30 -29.90
CA HIS A 57 5.68 19.75 -29.84
C HIS A 57 5.61 20.31 -28.42
N GLY A 58 5.96 19.52 -27.40
CA GLY A 58 6.03 19.95 -26.00
C GLY A 58 4.70 19.92 -25.22
N GLU A 59 3.60 19.57 -25.88
CA GLU A 59 2.31 19.36 -25.21
C GLU A 59 2.23 17.96 -24.57
N LEU A 60 1.89 17.89 -23.28
CA LEU A 60 1.62 16.64 -22.57
C LEU A 60 0.25 16.10 -22.99
N SER A 61 0.22 14.96 -23.67
CA SER A 61 -1.03 14.27 -24.03
C SER A 61 -1.29 13.19 -22.99
N CYS A 62 -2.27 13.41 -22.11
CA CYS A 62 -2.71 12.42 -21.14
C CYS A 62 -3.85 11.59 -21.74
N ASN A 63 -3.68 10.27 -21.79
CA ASN A 63 -4.75 9.35 -22.15
C ASN A 63 -5.51 8.96 -20.88
N ASP A 64 -6.74 9.45 -20.74
CA ASP A 64 -7.67 8.87 -19.78
C ASP A 64 -8.23 7.57 -20.36
N CYS A 65 -7.86 6.45 -19.75
CA CYS A 65 -8.29 5.10 -20.16
C CYS A 65 -9.83 4.97 -20.26
N HIS A 66 -10.58 5.78 -19.50
CA HIS A 66 -12.04 5.82 -19.51
C HIS A 66 -12.65 6.09 -20.91
N TRP A 67 -12.00 6.90 -21.74
CA TRP A 67 -12.52 7.26 -23.06
C TRP A 67 -11.99 6.38 -24.20
N ASN A 68 -10.83 5.73 -24.00
CA ASN A 68 -10.15 4.94 -25.03
C ASN A 68 -10.49 3.44 -25.00
N ALA A 69 -11.07 2.93 -23.91
CA ALA A 69 -11.49 1.53 -23.81
C ALA A 69 -12.64 1.19 -24.78
N LEU A 70 -13.58 2.12 -24.95
CA LEU A 70 -14.73 2.00 -25.86
C LEU A 70 -14.33 2.01 -27.34
N SER A 71 -13.16 2.58 -27.68
CA SER A 71 -12.70 2.75 -29.06
C SER A 71 -11.64 1.72 -29.48
N ARG A 72 -11.00 0.99 -28.56
CA ARG A 72 -9.94 -0.01 -28.84
C ARG A 72 -10.35 -1.49 -28.78
N GLY A 73 -11.59 -1.81 -28.40
CA GLY A 73 -12.05 -3.22 -28.32
C GLY A 73 -11.45 -3.99 -27.14
N GLU A 74 -11.28 -5.31 -27.27
CA GLU A 74 -10.83 -6.22 -26.17
C GLU A 74 -9.53 -5.78 -25.49
N SER A 75 -8.52 -5.34 -26.24
CA SER A 75 -7.22 -4.90 -25.69
C SER A 75 -7.31 -3.61 -24.87
N GLY A 76 -8.29 -2.75 -25.15
CA GLY A 76 -8.57 -1.55 -24.35
C GLY A 76 -9.25 -1.90 -23.02
N MET A 77 -10.07 -2.95 -23.00
CA MET A 77 -10.76 -3.41 -21.79
C MET A 77 -9.80 -4.09 -20.80
N GLU A 78 -8.82 -4.87 -21.30
CA GLU A 78 -7.79 -5.50 -20.46
C GLU A 78 -6.87 -4.46 -19.78
N MET A 79 -6.44 -3.41 -20.50
CA MET A 79 -5.64 -2.34 -19.89
C MET A 79 -6.41 -1.59 -18.80
N CYS A 80 -7.70 -1.31 -19.00
CA CYS A 80 -8.54 -0.70 -17.95
C CYS A 80 -8.70 -1.57 -16.72
N LEU A 81 -8.76 -2.89 -16.89
CA LEU A 81 -8.90 -3.82 -15.77
C LEU A 81 -7.62 -3.87 -14.93
N LEU A 82 -6.44 -3.84 -15.58
CA LEU A 82 -5.15 -3.74 -14.90
C LEU A 82 -5.00 -2.42 -14.15
N ASP A 83 -5.41 -1.29 -14.75
CA ASP A 83 -5.39 0.01 -14.07
C ASP A 83 -6.28 0.00 -12.82
N MET A 84 -7.48 -0.58 -12.91
CA MET A 84 -8.37 -0.77 -11.77
C MET A 84 -7.73 -1.63 -10.67
N VAL A 85 -7.01 -2.70 -11.04
CA VAL A 85 -6.29 -3.55 -10.08
C VAL A 85 -5.18 -2.77 -9.38
N VAL A 86 -4.40 -1.97 -10.10
CA VAL A 86 -3.36 -1.10 -9.50
C VAL A 86 -4.01 -0.08 -8.56
N TYR A 87 -5.11 0.54 -8.99
CA TYR A 87 -5.85 1.51 -8.21
C TYR A 87 -6.37 0.91 -6.90
N LEU A 88 -7.12 -0.19 -6.97
CA LEU A 88 -7.64 -0.89 -5.79
C LEU A 88 -6.49 -1.38 -4.91
N GLY A 89 -5.42 -1.90 -5.53
CA GLY A 89 -4.22 -2.39 -4.87
C GLY A 89 -3.44 -1.34 -4.08
N LEU A 90 -3.58 -0.05 -4.41
CA LEU A 90 -2.91 1.05 -3.70
C LEU A 90 -3.85 1.80 -2.74
N TYR A 91 -5.15 1.89 -3.03
CA TYR A 91 -6.13 2.63 -2.24
C TYR A 91 -6.79 1.82 -1.11
N ILE A 92 -7.22 0.58 -1.38
CA ILE A 92 -7.84 -0.28 -0.37
C ILE A 92 -6.91 -0.48 0.84
N PRO A 93 -5.59 -0.68 0.66
CA PRO A 93 -4.66 -0.75 1.79
C PRO A 93 -4.70 0.42 2.75
N VAL A 94 -4.96 1.65 2.30
CA VAL A 94 -5.07 2.82 3.20
C VAL A 94 -6.19 2.62 4.21
N VAL A 95 -7.34 2.15 3.72
CA VAL A 95 -8.52 1.87 4.54
C VAL A 95 -8.27 0.66 5.45
N LEU A 96 -7.68 -0.40 4.92
CA LEU A 96 -7.37 -1.61 5.69
C LEU A 96 -6.34 -1.34 6.80
N VAL A 97 -5.34 -0.51 6.57
CA VAL A 97 -4.36 -0.11 7.59
C VAL A 97 -5.01 0.71 8.70
N ALA A 98 -5.97 1.58 8.37
CA ALA A 98 -6.76 2.29 9.39
C ALA A 98 -7.57 1.32 10.25
N PHE A 99 -8.23 0.32 9.65
CA PHE A 99 -8.92 -0.73 10.39
C PHE A 99 -7.96 -1.58 11.21
N ALA A 100 -6.78 -1.91 10.68
CA ALA A 100 -5.75 -2.64 11.41
C ALA A 100 -5.29 -1.89 12.66
N LEU A 101 -5.09 -0.57 12.55
CA LEU A 101 -4.71 0.29 13.66
C LEU A 101 -5.81 0.35 14.73
N LEU A 102 -7.06 0.61 14.33
CA LEU A 102 -8.20 0.63 15.25
C LEU A 102 -8.36 -0.70 15.97
N ALA A 103 -8.27 -1.81 15.24
CA ALA A 103 -8.32 -3.15 15.81
C ALA A 103 -7.16 -3.40 16.77
N MET A 104 -5.93 -2.98 16.44
CA MET A 104 -4.79 -3.15 17.34
C MET A 104 -4.99 -2.37 18.65
N LEU A 105 -5.49 -1.13 18.57
CA LEU A 105 -5.82 -0.33 19.76
C LEU A 105 -6.91 -1.02 20.59
N LEU A 106 -7.99 -1.47 19.97
CA LEU A 106 -9.07 -2.20 20.65
C LEU A 106 -8.57 -3.50 21.29
N ALA A 107 -7.70 -4.25 20.62
CA ALA A 107 -7.10 -5.45 21.17
C ALA A 107 -6.23 -5.16 22.41
N ILE A 108 -5.56 -3.99 22.46
CA ILE A 108 -4.80 -3.56 23.64
C ILE A 108 -5.72 -3.27 24.84
N TYR A 109 -6.80 -2.53 24.61
CA TYR A 109 -7.72 -2.15 25.69
C TYR A 109 -8.62 -3.31 26.15
N GLY A 110 -9.17 -4.07 25.20
CA GLY A 110 -10.11 -5.16 25.44
C GLY A 110 -9.44 -6.51 25.72
N LYS A 111 -8.13 -6.64 25.50
CA LYS A 111 -7.38 -7.91 25.57
C LYS A 111 -8.00 -9.02 24.71
N ASP A 112 -8.57 -8.65 23.56
CA ASP A 112 -9.27 -9.58 22.67
C ASP A 112 -8.33 -10.11 21.57
N ILE A 113 -8.05 -11.41 21.64
CA ILE A 113 -7.21 -12.14 20.67
C ILE A 113 -7.85 -12.15 19.27
N THR A 114 -9.18 -12.18 19.19
CA THR A 114 -9.93 -12.20 17.92
C THR A 114 -9.73 -10.88 17.18
N VAL A 115 -9.78 -9.76 17.92
CA VAL A 115 -9.55 -8.43 17.35
C VAL A 115 -8.08 -8.27 16.92
N LEU A 116 -7.13 -8.85 17.67
CA LEU A 116 -5.73 -8.88 17.24
C LEU A 116 -5.55 -9.68 15.94
N TRP A 117 -6.30 -10.78 15.78
CA TRP A 117 -6.28 -11.57 14.55
C TRP A 117 -6.83 -10.80 13.36
N PHE A 118 -7.93 -10.08 13.55
CA PHE A 118 -8.48 -9.19 12.53
C PHE A 118 -7.48 -8.10 12.13
N SER A 119 -6.80 -7.46 13.11
CA SER A 119 -5.74 -6.49 12.81
C SER A 119 -4.64 -7.10 11.93
N MET A 120 -4.15 -8.29 12.28
CA MET A 120 -3.15 -9.01 11.49
C MET A 120 -3.64 -9.35 10.08
N ALA A 121 -4.89 -9.79 9.93
CA ALA A 121 -5.48 -10.08 8.63
C ALA A 121 -5.56 -8.83 7.75
N CYS A 122 -5.95 -7.68 8.31
CA CYS A 122 -5.93 -6.41 7.60
C CYS A 122 -4.52 -5.98 7.17
N GLN A 123 -3.51 -6.15 8.03
CA GLN A 123 -2.11 -5.85 7.68
C GLN A 123 -1.62 -6.75 6.54
N ALA A 124 -1.88 -8.06 6.62
CA ALA A 124 -1.49 -9.03 5.61
C ALA A 124 -2.20 -8.78 4.27
N ALA A 125 -3.50 -8.52 4.30
CA ALA A 125 -4.28 -8.19 3.10
C ALA A 125 -3.77 -6.89 2.45
N SER A 126 -3.48 -5.86 3.25
CA SER A 126 -2.88 -4.61 2.76
C SER A 126 -1.55 -4.87 2.07
N SER A 127 -0.68 -5.68 2.70
CA SER A 127 0.63 -6.05 2.15
C SER A 127 0.53 -6.81 0.83
N LEU A 128 -0.42 -7.75 0.72
CA LEU A 128 -0.64 -8.49 -0.53
C LEU A 128 -1.19 -7.60 -1.64
N LEU A 129 -2.11 -6.69 -1.32
CA LEU A 129 -2.69 -5.76 -2.28
C LEU A 129 -1.65 -4.78 -2.83
N ILE A 130 -0.82 -4.17 -1.97
CA ILE A 130 0.25 -3.28 -2.41
C ILE A 130 1.25 -4.04 -3.29
N LEU A 131 1.65 -5.23 -2.87
CA LEU A 131 2.58 -6.05 -3.67
C LEU A 131 2.00 -6.39 -5.04
N THR A 132 0.73 -6.77 -5.09
CA THR A 132 0.03 -7.09 -6.35
C THR A 132 -0.04 -5.85 -7.24
N GLY A 133 -0.44 -4.70 -6.69
CA GLY A 133 -0.49 -3.43 -7.42
C GLY A 133 0.88 -3.02 -7.97
N LEU A 134 1.95 -3.16 -7.18
CA LEU A 134 3.31 -2.87 -7.61
C LEU A 134 3.77 -3.82 -8.74
N ILE A 135 3.52 -5.11 -8.61
CA ILE A 135 3.88 -6.10 -9.64
C ILE A 135 3.15 -5.80 -10.95
N VAL A 136 1.83 -5.59 -10.89
CA VAL A 136 1.02 -5.29 -12.07
C VAL A 136 1.50 -4.00 -12.73
N PHE A 137 1.74 -2.95 -11.95
CA PHE A 137 2.26 -1.68 -12.44
C PHE A 137 3.61 -1.85 -13.15
N LEU A 138 4.56 -2.56 -12.54
CA LEU A 138 5.88 -2.79 -13.12
C LEU A 138 5.83 -3.62 -14.40
N VAL A 139 4.97 -4.64 -14.46
CA VAL A 139 4.77 -5.46 -15.66
C VAL A 139 4.16 -4.63 -16.78
N GLN A 140 3.15 -3.81 -16.47
CA GLN A 140 2.45 -2.96 -17.44
C GLN A 140 3.37 -1.89 -18.04
N PHE A 141 4.22 -1.27 -17.23
CA PHE A 141 5.10 -0.17 -17.65
C PHE A 141 6.57 -0.55 -17.79
N GLN A 142 6.89 -1.84 -17.90
CA GLN A 142 8.27 -2.35 -17.92
C GLN A 142 9.19 -1.65 -18.92
N SER A 143 8.66 -1.22 -20.08
CA SER A 143 9.43 -0.51 -21.13
C SER A 143 9.83 0.91 -20.73
N TYR A 144 9.17 1.50 -19.75
CA TYR A 144 9.40 2.86 -19.25
C TYR A 144 10.11 2.88 -17.89
N VAL A 145 10.29 1.72 -17.25
CA VAL A 145 10.95 1.61 -15.94
C VAL A 145 12.46 1.74 -16.11
N SER A 146 12.99 2.86 -15.65
CA SER A 146 14.42 3.02 -15.36
C SER A 146 14.58 3.56 -13.94
N TRP A 147 15.67 3.19 -13.26
CA TRP A 147 15.94 3.66 -11.88
C TRP A 147 16.01 5.20 -11.78
N GLU A 148 16.38 5.87 -12.86
CA GLU A 148 16.48 7.33 -12.96
C GLU A 148 15.10 8.01 -13.09
N HIS A 149 14.09 7.30 -13.61
CA HIS A 149 12.73 7.82 -13.79
C HIS A 149 11.79 7.43 -12.66
N LEU A 150 12.18 6.51 -11.77
CA LEU A 150 11.38 6.14 -10.61
C LEU A 150 11.32 7.30 -9.61
N THR A 151 10.12 7.67 -9.22
CA THR A 151 9.91 8.78 -8.29
C THR A 151 10.12 8.33 -6.83
N ILE A 152 10.22 9.31 -5.94
CA ILE A 152 10.25 9.07 -4.50
C ILE A 152 9.01 8.29 -4.00
N TRP A 153 7.89 8.35 -4.71
CA TRP A 153 6.64 7.66 -4.35
C TRP A 153 6.72 6.16 -4.54
N PHE A 154 7.35 5.73 -5.63
CA PHE A 154 7.60 4.32 -5.83
C PHE A 154 8.42 3.77 -4.65
N TYR A 155 9.49 4.47 -4.25
CA TYR A 155 10.31 4.07 -3.10
C TYR A 155 9.55 4.10 -1.77
N VAL A 156 8.68 5.09 -1.55
CA VAL A 156 7.80 5.13 -0.36
C VAL A 156 6.84 3.93 -0.36
N CYS A 157 6.24 3.58 -1.49
CA CYS A 157 5.37 2.40 -1.59
C CYS A 157 6.12 1.10 -1.27
N VAL A 158 7.33 0.93 -1.80
CA VAL A 158 8.19 -0.22 -1.46
C VAL A 158 8.56 -0.23 0.02
N ALA A 159 8.90 0.94 0.59
CA ALA A 159 9.21 1.05 2.02
C ALA A 159 8.00 0.69 2.89
N VAL A 160 6.81 1.22 2.59
CA VAL A 160 5.55 0.86 3.25
C VAL A 160 5.30 -0.64 3.18
N GLN A 161 5.55 -1.25 2.02
CA GLN A 161 5.38 -2.69 1.84
C GLN A 161 6.30 -3.50 2.78
N VAL A 162 7.57 -3.13 2.87
CA VAL A 162 8.51 -3.78 3.80
C VAL A 162 8.08 -3.59 5.26
N GLN A 163 7.66 -2.38 5.63
CA GLN A 163 7.17 -2.08 6.97
C GLN A 163 5.92 -2.91 7.32
N LEU A 164 4.98 -3.08 6.37
CA LEU A 164 3.78 -3.89 6.54
C LEU A 164 4.11 -5.38 6.75
N VAL A 165 5.11 -5.92 6.05
CA VAL A 165 5.58 -7.29 6.29
C VAL A 165 6.15 -7.42 7.71
N ILE A 166 7.01 -6.49 8.12
CA ILE A 166 7.62 -6.50 9.46
C ILE A 166 6.56 -6.45 10.56
N ILE A 167 5.59 -5.54 10.46
CA ILE A 167 4.55 -5.38 11.49
C ILE A 167 3.59 -6.57 11.54
N THR A 168 3.28 -7.17 10.38
CA THR A 168 2.47 -8.39 10.32
C THR A 168 3.17 -9.54 11.05
N VAL A 169 4.47 -9.73 10.81
CA VAL A 169 5.28 -10.75 11.48
C VAL A 169 5.36 -10.49 12.99
N LEU A 170 5.57 -9.24 13.40
CA LEU A 170 5.59 -8.86 14.82
C LEU A 170 4.24 -9.15 15.50
N THR A 171 3.13 -8.81 14.83
CA THR A 171 1.76 -9.07 15.33
C THR A 171 1.52 -10.58 15.47
N TYR A 172 1.98 -11.38 14.51
CA TYR A 172 1.90 -12.83 14.56
C TYR A 172 2.71 -13.42 15.73
N VAL A 173 3.95 -12.96 15.93
CA VAL A 173 4.81 -13.40 17.04
C VAL A 173 4.20 -13.03 18.39
N LEU A 174 3.64 -11.82 18.51
CA LEU A 174 2.93 -11.40 19.72
C LEU A 174 1.75 -12.32 20.01
N ARG A 175 0.91 -12.58 19.02
CA ARG A 175 -0.25 -13.47 19.17
C ARG A 175 0.18 -14.85 19.66
N LYS A 176 1.23 -15.43 19.08
CA LYS A 176 1.73 -16.74 19.48
C LYS A 176 2.19 -16.76 20.94
N ARG A 177 2.80 -15.67 21.42
CA ARG A 177 3.16 -15.54 22.84
C ARG A 177 1.93 -15.46 23.74
N LEU A 178 0.94 -14.65 23.37
CA LEU A 178 -0.29 -14.50 24.17
C LEU A 178 -1.15 -15.78 24.23
N SER A 179 -1.06 -16.64 23.23
CA SER A 179 -1.79 -17.92 23.19
C SER A 179 -1.06 -19.07 23.89
N SER A 180 0.19 -18.86 24.34
CA SER A 180 1.03 -19.87 25.00
C SER A 180 1.12 -19.68 26.51
N ASP A 181 0.62 -18.56 27.03
CA ASP A 181 0.43 -18.26 28.45
C ASP A 181 -0.96 -18.74 28.91
#